data_AF-A0A2M8NJ31-F1
#
_entry.id   AF-A0A2M8NJ31-F1
#
_cell.length_a   1.000
_cell.length_b   1.000
_cell.length_c   1.000
_cell.angle_alpha   90.00
_cell.angle_beta   90.00
_cell.angle_gamma   90.00
#
_symmetry.space_group_name_H-M   'P 1'
#
loop_
_entity.id
_entity.type
_entity.pdbx_description
1 polymer ?
#
loop_
_entity_poly.entity_id
_entity_poly.type
_entity_poly.pdbx_seq_one_letter_code
_entity_poly.pdbx_strand_id
1 'polypeptide(L)'
;MADETKPTESNEEAQSMWLRSERAEASARAEAAAHDEPATLAPAPTAEAVWAAARASHAEAPAPRAPRPLLSAWIDERDGGDSTYFFGRVIPMPMYTVIFGTLAVITLIEVVISELPEGFLGTLSLVVLSLAKAVLVILFYMHLRNDSRVFVIALILPLIIGLISAMFLLSVPTTGYPY
;
A
#
# COMPACT_ATOMS: atom_id res chain seq x y z
N MET A 1 54.46 -11.21 -22.06
CA MET A 1 53.18 -10.59 -21.69
C MET A 1 52.27 -10.77 -22.89
N ALA A 2 51.71 -11.98 -23.03
CA ALA A 2 50.89 -12.37 -24.17
C ALA A 2 49.43 -12.13 -23.79
N ASP A 3 48.73 -11.46 -24.68
CA ASP A 3 47.35 -11.00 -24.57
C ASP A 3 46.40 -12.18 -24.82
N GLU A 4 45.77 -12.65 -23.75
CA GLU A 4 44.86 -13.79 -23.70
C GLU A 4 43.41 -13.26 -23.78
N THR A 5 43.04 -12.65 -24.90
CA THR A 5 41.71 -12.05 -25.08
C THR A 5 40.73 -13.01 -25.79
N LYS A 6 39.80 -13.52 -24.96
CA LYS A 6 38.39 -13.86 -25.22
C LYS A 6 38.04 -14.80 -26.40
N PRO A 7 37.87 -16.11 -26.11
CA PRO A 7 37.19 -17.07 -27.00
C PRO A 7 35.66 -17.06 -26.91
N THR A 8 35.03 -16.25 -26.05
CA THR A 8 33.62 -16.44 -25.66
C THR A 8 32.61 -15.77 -26.58
N GLU A 9 32.93 -14.59 -27.13
CA GLU A 9 31.95 -13.80 -27.90
C GLU A 9 31.66 -14.42 -29.29
N SER A 10 32.65 -15.06 -29.93
CA SER A 10 32.44 -15.73 -31.22
C SER A 10 31.52 -16.95 -31.16
N ASN A 11 31.40 -17.61 -30.00
CA ASN A 11 30.58 -18.82 -29.86
C ASN A 11 29.09 -18.47 -29.62
N GLU A 12 28.81 -17.39 -28.91
CA GLU A 12 27.44 -16.93 -28.66
C GLU A 12 26.76 -16.42 -29.93
N GLU A 13 27.51 -15.71 -30.79
CA GLU A 13 26.98 -15.26 -32.08
C GLU A 13 26.64 -16.43 -33.00
N ALA A 14 27.51 -17.45 -33.06
CA ALA A 14 27.27 -18.66 -33.85
C ALA A 14 26.03 -19.43 -33.37
N GLN A 15 25.84 -19.56 -32.05
CA GLN A 15 24.65 -20.21 -31.48
C GLN A 15 23.37 -19.42 -31.77
N SER A 16 23.44 -18.08 -31.70
CA SER A 16 22.28 -17.22 -31.99
C SER A 16 21.86 -17.27 -33.47
N MET A 17 22.82 -17.46 -34.38
CA MET A 17 22.53 -17.62 -35.81
C MET A 17 21.89 -18.98 -36.11
N TRP A 18 22.41 -20.05 -35.51
CA TRP A 18 21.87 -21.40 -35.68
C TRP A 18 20.42 -21.52 -35.18
N LEU A 19 20.11 -20.93 -34.01
CA LEU A 19 18.74 -20.90 -33.48
C LEU A 19 17.77 -20.09 -34.35
N ARG A 20 18.26 -19.04 -35.01
CA ARG A 20 17.44 -18.24 -35.94
C ARG A 20 17.12 -19.01 -37.23
N SER A 21 18.06 -19.81 -37.76
CA SER A 21 17.79 -20.65 -38.93
C SER A 21 16.80 -21.78 -38.63
N GLU A 22 16.91 -22.47 -37.49
CA GLU A 22 15.95 -23.53 -37.14
C GLU A 22 14.53 -23.00 -36.99
N ARG A 23 14.36 -21.83 -36.36
CA ARG A 23 13.03 -21.21 -36.21
C ARG A 23 12.43 -20.82 -37.55
N ALA A 24 13.24 -20.31 -38.48
CA ALA A 24 12.79 -19.94 -39.81
C ALA A 24 12.37 -21.18 -40.64
N GLU A 25 13.11 -22.29 -40.53
CA GLU A 25 12.74 -23.54 -41.17
C GLU A 25 11.47 -24.16 -40.56
N ALA A 26 11.32 -24.10 -39.24
CA ALA A 26 10.12 -24.57 -38.54
C ALA A 26 8.88 -23.76 -38.92
N SER A 27 8.99 -22.43 -39.04
CA SER A 27 7.87 -21.60 -39.50
C SER A 27 7.51 -21.89 -40.95
N ALA A 28 8.50 -22.07 -41.84
CA ALA A 28 8.25 -22.39 -43.24
C ALA A 28 7.56 -23.76 -43.42
N ARG A 29 7.95 -24.77 -42.61
CA ARG A 29 7.29 -26.08 -42.60
C ARG A 29 5.87 -26.01 -42.07
N ALA A 30 5.61 -25.20 -41.04
CA ALA A 30 4.26 -25.02 -40.51
C ALA A 30 3.33 -24.33 -41.52
N GLU A 31 3.84 -23.33 -42.25
CA GLU A 31 3.08 -22.61 -43.27
C GLU A 31 2.78 -23.49 -44.50
N ALA A 32 3.74 -24.33 -44.92
CA ALA A 32 3.52 -25.31 -45.98
C ALA A 32 2.48 -26.39 -45.60
N ALA A 33 2.43 -26.81 -44.33
CA ALA A 33 1.46 -27.78 -43.85
C ALA A 33 0.02 -27.22 -43.77
N ALA A 34 -0.14 -25.91 -43.64
CA ALA A 34 -1.45 -25.26 -43.55
C ALA A 34 -2.16 -25.08 -44.92
N HIS A 35 -1.45 -25.29 -46.04
CA HIS A 35 -1.99 -25.02 -47.37
C HIS A 35 -2.59 -26.23 -48.10
N ASP A 36 -2.57 -27.42 -47.49
CA ASP A 36 -2.95 -28.68 -48.14
C ASP A 36 -4.09 -29.45 -47.44
N GLU A 37 -4.80 -28.84 -46.46
CA GLU A 37 -6.05 -29.43 -45.95
C GLU A 37 -7.23 -29.06 -46.87
N PRO A 38 -7.80 -30.01 -47.63
CA PRO A 38 -9.06 -29.77 -48.31
C PRO A 38 -10.13 -29.52 -47.24
N ALA A 39 -10.76 -28.34 -47.31
CA ALA A 39 -11.85 -27.96 -46.42
C ALA A 39 -13.06 -28.90 -46.59
N THR A 40 -12.98 -30.09 -46.00
CA THR A 40 -14.15 -30.92 -45.72
C THR A 40 -14.94 -30.20 -44.64
N LEU A 41 -15.98 -29.48 -45.05
CA LEU A 41 -16.98 -28.93 -44.15
C LEU A 41 -17.57 -30.09 -43.34
N ALA A 42 -17.02 -30.31 -42.14
CA ALA A 42 -17.69 -31.10 -41.13
C ALA A 42 -19.06 -30.45 -40.85
N PRO A 43 -20.16 -31.22 -40.81
CA PRO A 43 -21.46 -30.68 -40.47
C PRO A 43 -21.35 -30.02 -39.09
N ALA A 44 -21.84 -28.79 -38.97
CA ALA A 44 -21.79 -28.03 -37.73
C ALA A 44 -22.36 -28.92 -36.58
N PRO A 45 -21.63 -29.06 -35.47
CA PRO A 45 -22.09 -29.88 -34.36
C PRO A 45 -23.43 -29.33 -33.88
N THR A 46 -24.44 -30.19 -33.87
CA THR A 46 -25.76 -29.80 -33.37
C THR A 46 -25.64 -29.37 -31.91
N ALA A 47 -26.44 -28.40 -31.49
CA ALA A 47 -26.42 -27.90 -30.11
C ALA A 47 -26.50 -29.03 -29.08
N GLU A 48 -27.25 -30.11 -29.39
CA GLU A 48 -27.36 -31.28 -28.52
C GLU A 48 -26.05 -32.05 -28.36
N ALA A 49 -25.24 -32.19 -29.41
CA ALA A 49 -23.93 -32.85 -29.33
C ALA A 49 -22.96 -32.03 -28.47
N VAL A 50 -23.01 -30.69 -28.60
CA VAL A 50 -22.21 -29.78 -27.77
C VAL A 50 -22.61 -29.86 -26.30
N TRP A 51 -23.91 -29.87 -26.01
CA TRP A 51 -24.42 -30.00 -24.64
C TRP A 51 -24.16 -31.39 -24.04
N ALA A 52 -24.21 -32.46 -24.84
CA ALA A 52 -23.90 -33.81 -24.41
C ALA A 52 -22.40 -33.99 -24.07
N ALA A 53 -21.51 -33.43 -24.91
CA ALA A 53 -20.07 -33.43 -24.66
C ALA A 53 -19.71 -32.63 -23.40
N ALA A 54 -20.32 -31.46 -23.21
CA ALA A 54 -20.13 -30.66 -21.99
C ALA A 54 -20.58 -31.41 -20.72
N ARG A 55 -21.70 -32.15 -20.79
CA ARG A 55 -22.21 -32.92 -19.65
C ARG A 55 -21.35 -34.13 -19.30
N ALA A 56 -20.79 -34.80 -20.32
CA ALA A 56 -19.83 -35.89 -20.11
C ALA A 56 -18.54 -35.39 -19.43
N SER A 57 -18.04 -34.21 -19.81
CA SER A 57 -16.84 -33.62 -19.18
C SER A 57 -17.04 -33.24 -17.70
N HIS A 58 -18.28 -33.01 -17.27
CA HIS A 58 -18.60 -32.69 -15.87
C HIS A 58 -18.76 -33.92 -14.97
N ALA A 59 -19.03 -35.10 -15.53
CA ALA A 59 -19.32 -36.32 -14.77
C ALA A 59 -18.06 -37.04 -14.25
N GLU A 60 -16.88 -36.69 -14.76
CA GLU A 60 -15.62 -37.42 -14.49
C GLU A 60 -14.51 -36.52 -13.93
N ALA A 61 -14.87 -35.44 -13.22
CA ALA A 61 -13.89 -34.66 -12.48
C ALA A 61 -13.51 -35.42 -11.18
N PRO A 62 -12.24 -35.86 -11.01
CA PRO A 62 -11.81 -36.48 -9.76
C PRO A 62 -12.04 -35.49 -8.61
N ALA A 63 -12.60 -35.98 -7.50
CA ALA A 63 -12.94 -35.20 -6.33
C ALA A 63 -11.84 -34.17 -6.03
N PRO A 64 -12.18 -32.86 -5.92
CA PRO A 64 -11.20 -31.82 -5.69
C PRO A 64 -10.44 -32.19 -4.42
N ARG A 65 -9.12 -32.40 -4.53
CA ARG A 65 -8.25 -32.53 -3.37
C ARG A 65 -8.55 -31.33 -2.49
N ALA A 66 -9.08 -31.57 -1.29
CA ALA A 66 -9.49 -30.52 -0.38
C ALA A 66 -8.35 -29.48 -0.33
N PRO A 67 -8.60 -28.21 -0.68
CA PRO A 67 -7.58 -27.19 -0.61
C PRO A 67 -7.03 -27.22 0.81
N ARG A 68 -5.71 -27.43 0.95
CA ARG A 68 -5.01 -27.20 2.22
C ARG A 68 -5.57 -25.91 2.81
N PRO A 69 -6.00 -25.90 4.08
CA PRO A 69 -6.82 -24.81 4.61
C PRO A 69 -6.08 -23.49 4.42
N LEU A 70 -6.47 -22.75 3.37
CA LEU A 70 -5.88 -21.47 3.02
C LEU A 70 -5.96 -20.51 4.21
N LEU A 71 -6.92 -20.74 5.11
CA LEU A 71 -7.08 -20.04 6.38
C LEU A 71 -5.80 -19.98 7.22
N SER A 72 -4.96 -21.01 7.25
CA SER A 72 -3.71 -20.95 8.03
C SER A 72 -2.66 -20.04 7.39
N ALA A 73 -2.63 -19.94 6.05
CA ALA A 73 -1.77 -18.98 5.35
C ALA A 73 -2.30 -17.54 5.52
N TRP A 74 -3.63 -17.34 5.52
CA TRP A 74 -4.23 -16.02 5.76
C TRP A 74 -4.19 -15.54 7.23
N ILE A 75 -3.95 -16.45 8.18
CA ILE A 75 -3.83 -16.14 9.61
C ILE A 75 -2.38 -15.81 9.99
N ASP A 76 -1.40 -16.54 9.43
CA ASP A 76 0.03 -16.32 9.72
C ASP A 76 0.54 -14.96 9.18
N GLU A 77 -0.10 -14.42 8.15
CA GLU A 77 0.27 -13.13 7.55
C GLU A 77 -0.25 -11.89 8.31
N ARG A 78 -1.13 -12.08 9.31
CA ARG A 78 -1.68 -10.98 10.14
C ARG A 78 -0.92 -10.72 11.44
N ASP A 79 0.08 -11.52 11.75
CA ASP A 79 0.92 -11.36 12.95
C ASP A 79 2.19 -10.53 12.69
N GLY A 80 2.25 -9.83 11.55
CA GLY A 80 3.22 -8.76 11.25
C GLY A 80 2.99 -7.48 12.07
N GLY A 81 2.74 -7.62 13.37
CA GLY A 81 2.51 -6.53 14.30
C GLY A 81 3.79 -5.73 14.56
N ASP A 82 4.06 -4.78 13.66
CA ASP A 82 4.88 -3.58 13.81
C ASP A 82 5.69 -3.50 15.11
N SER A 83 6.78 -4.26 15.16
CA SER A 83 7.74 -4.21 16.25
C SER A 83 8.42 -2.84 16.25
N THR A 84 8.05 -1.97 17.20
CA THR A 84 8.63 -0.64 17.33
C THR A 84 9.87 -0.71 18.23
N TYR A 85 11.01 -0.26 17.70
CA TYR A 85 12.23 -0.06 18.47
C TYR A 85 12.11 1.22 19.30
N PHE A 86 11.65 1.09 20.54
CA PHE A 86 11.57 2.22 21.47
C PHE A 86 12.72 2.10 22.47
N PHE A 87 13.66 3.06 22.44
CA PHE A 87 14.81 3.10 23.37
C PHE A 87 15.64 1.79 23.41
N GLY A 88 15.87 1.17 22.24
CA GLY A 88 16.68 -0.05 22.13
C GLY A 88 16.00 -1.32 22.67
N ARG A 89 14.72 -1.24 23.06
CA ARG A 89 13.89 -2.39 23.44
C ARG A 89 12.79 -2.59 22.40
N VAL A 90 12.64 -3.83 21.95
CA VAL A 90 11.57 -4.21 21.03
C VAL A 90 10.30 -4.39 21.84
N ILE A 91 9.35 -3.47 21.66
CA ILE A 91 8.03 -3.59 22.27
C ILE A 91 7.08 -4.07 21.17
N PRO A 92 6.37 -5.20 21.36
CA PRO A 92 5.39 -5.70 20.40
C PRO A 92 4.08 -4.89 20.50
N MET A 93 4.18 -3.56 20.41
CA MET A 93 3.04 -2.67 20.38
C MET A 93 3.07 -1.82 19.12
N PRO A 94 1.93 -1.64 18.44
CA PRO A 94 1.84 -0.80 17.25
C PRO A 94 2.31 0.63 17.57
N MET A 95 3.11 1.24 16.70
CA MET A 95 3.68 2.58 16.94
C MET A 95 2.62 3.60 17.37
N TYR A 96 1.40 3.54 16.78
CA TYR A 96 0.26 4.42 17.13
C TYR A 96 -0.11 4.42 18.61
N THR A 97 0.03 3.27 19.28
CA THR A 97 -0.27 3.17 20.73
C THR A 97 0.74 3.95 21.57
N VAL A 98 2.01 3.97 21.16
CA VAL A 98 3.08 4.74 21.83
C VAL A 98 2.84 6.24 21.67
N ILE A 99 2.47 6.68 20.46
CA ILE A 99 2.16 8.08 20.19
C ILE A 99 0.91 8.51 20.95
N PHE A 100 -0.14 7.67 20.95
CA PHE A 100 -1.35 7.92 21.72
C PHE A 100 -1.05 8.09 23.22
N GLY A 101 -0.22 7.21 23.79
CA GLY A 101 0.26 7.34 25.17
C GLY A 101 1.04 8.63 25.39
N THR A 102 1.92 9.00 24.46
CA THR A 102 2.70 10.25 24.53
C THR A 102 1.78 11.48 24.50
N LEU A 103 0.78 11.50 23.64
CA LEU A 103 -0.22 12.57 23.56
C LEU A 103 -1.03 12.68 24.86
N ALA A 104 -1.40 11.55 25.45
CA ALA A 104 -2.09 11.53 26.74
C ALA A 104 -1.23 12.13 27.85
N VAL A 105 0.07 11.80 27.89
CA VAL A 105 1.02 12.37 28.87
C VAL A 105 1.19 13.88 28.67
N ILE A 106 1.40 14.34 27.42
CA ILE A 106 1.49 15.78 27.12
C ILE A 106 0.22 16.50 27.60
N THR A 107 -0.96 15.94 27.33
CA THR A 107 -2.25 16.53 27.74
C THR A 107 -2.37 16.59 29.27
N LEU A 108 -1.95 15.55 29.97
CA LEU A 108 -1.97 15.53 31.44
C LEU A 108 -1.05 16.63 32.00
N ILE A 109 0.13 16.81 31.41
CA ILE A 109 1.06 17.89 31.79
C ILE A 109 0.43 19.26 31.53
N GLU A 110 -0.23 19.47 30.39
CA GLU A 110 -0.94 20.73 30.10
C GLU A 110 -1.99 21.05 31.15
N VAL A 111 -2.81 20.07 31.55
CA VAL A 111 -3.84 20.27 32.58
C VAL A 111 -3.20 20.66 33.91
N VAL A 112 -2.14 19.98 34.32
CA VAL A 112 -1.43 20.33 35.58
C VAL A 112 -0.83 21.72 35.53
N ILE A 113 -0.24 22.13 34.40
CA ILE A 113 0.30 23.48 34.22
C ILE A 113 -0.83 24.52 34.23
N SER A 114 -1.99 24.18 33.67
CA SER A 114 -3.15 25.08 33.61
C SER A 114 -3.77 25.37 34.97
N GLU A 115 -3.53 24.51 35.98
CA GLU A 115 -4.00 24.71 37.36
C GLU A 115 -3.04 25.60 38.19
N LEU A 116 -1.83 25.88 37.66
CA LEU A 116 -0.89 26.78 38.32
C LEU A 116 -1.26 28.26 38.07
N PRO A 117 -0.92 29.18 38.98
CA PRO A 117 -1.27 30.59 38.84
C PRO A 117 -0.78 31.18 37.51
N GLU A 118 -1.70 31.91 36.87
CA GLU A 118 -1.51 32.46 35.53
C GLU A 118 -0.29 33.41 35.49
N GLY A 119 0.70 33.03 34.68
CA GLY A 119 1.84 33.86 34.36
C GLY A 119 2.14 33.77 32.88
N PHE A 120 2.78 34.79 32.32
CA PHE A 120 3.17 34.82 30.90
C PHE A 120 3.92 33.55 30.46
N LEU A 121 4.77 33.01 31.35
CA LEU A 121 5.49 31.75 31.11
C LEU A 121 4.58 30.52 31.08
N GLY A 122 3.50 30.49 31.87
CA GLY A 122 2.51 29.41 31.85
C GLY A 122 1.73 29.40 30.54
N THR A 123 1.20 30.55 30.13
CA THR A 123 0.49 30.70 28.85
C THR A 123 1.38 30.33 27.67
N LEU A 124 2.62 30.82 27.63
CA LEU A 124 3.56 30.49 26.56
C LEU A 124 3.88 28.99 26.52
N SER A 125 4.06 28.37 27.68
CA SER A 125 4.30 26.93 27.77
C SER A 125 3.13 26.11 27.23
N LEU A 126 1.89 26.47 27.60
CA LEU A 126 0.69 25.79 27.10
C LEU A 126 0.55 25.94 25.57
N VAL A 127 0.85 27.11 25.02
CA VAL A 127 0.85 27.31 23.55
C VAL A 127 1.88 26.39 22.89
N VAL A 128 3.10 26.34 23.41
CA VAL A 128 4.18 25.50 22.85
C VAL A 128 3.84 24.02 22.95
N LEU A 129 3.30 23.55 24.08
CA LEU A 129 2.87 22.15 24.24
C LEU A 129 1.73 21.81 23.26
N SER A 130 0.76 22.71 23.08
CA SER A 130 -0.34 22.48 22.14
C SER A 130 0.15 22.38 20.69
N LEU A 131 1.16 23.18 20.32
CA LEU A 131 1.76 23.17 19.00
C LEU A 131 2.58 21.89 18.78
N ALA A 132 3.37 21.48 19.77
CA ALA A 132 4.12 20.23 19.74
C ALA A 132 3.18 19.03 19.57
N LYS A 133 2.05 19.03 20.28
CA LYS A 133 0.98 18.02 20.14
C LYS A 133 0.39 17.99 18.73
N ALA A 134 0.10 19.15 18.15
CA ALA A 134 -0.39 19.24 16.77
C ALA A 134 0.64 18.68 15.76
N VAL A 135 1.91 19.03 15.92
CA VAL A 135 3.00 18.53 15.06
C VAL A 135 3.16 17.01 15.20
N LEU A 136 3.05 16.48 16.43
CA LEU A 136 3.15 15.04 16.68
C LEU A 136 2.02 14.26 16.00
N VAL A 137 0.79 14.79 16.05
CA VAL A 137 -0.36 14.22 15.34
C VAL A 137 -0.16 14.28 13.83
N ILE A 138 0.36 15.39 13.27
CA ILE A 138 0.65 15.50 11.83
C ILE A 138 1.71 14.49 11.40
N LEU A 139 2.83 14.40 12.12
CA LEU A 139 3.94 13.56 11.70
C LEU A 139 3.61 12.07 11.81
N PHE A 140 2.88 11.67 12.84
CA PHE A 140 2.69 10.26 13.17
C PHE A 140 1.28 9.73 12.92
N TYR A 141 0.24 10.55 13.10
CA TYR A 141 -1.14 10.11 12.88
C TYR A 141 -1.60 10.31 11.43
N MET A 142 -0.99 11.26 10.70
CA MET A 142 -1.36 11.56 9.31
C MET A 142 -0.56 10.82 8.24
N HIS A 143 0.33 9.87 8.58
CA HIS A 143 1.04 9.07 7.56
C HIS A 143 1.66 9.90 6.41
N LEU A 144 2.13 11.13 6.65
CA LEU A 144 2.76 11.94 5.59
C LEU A 144 3.98 11.25 4.94
N ARG A 145 4.51 10.20 5.58
CA ARG A 145 5.53 9.33 5.01
C ARG A 145 4.99 8.34 3.96
N ASN A 146 3.71 7.95 3.99
CA ASN A 146 3.19 6.84 3.19
C ASN A 146 1.81 7.03 2.51
N ASP A 147 0.95 8.02 2.84
CA ASP A 147 -0.37 8.08 2.15
C ASP A 147 -1.13 9.44 2.07
N SER A 148 -2.00 9.47 1.04
CA SER A 148 -3.10 10.35 0.58
C SER A 148 -3.27 11.80 1.12
N ARG A 149 -3.33 12.74 0.16
CA ARG A 149 -3.62 14.19 0.33
C ARG A 149 -4.93 14.50 1.07
N VAL A 150 -5.85 13.54 1.17
CA VAL A 150 -7.15 13.70 1.85
C VAL A 150 -6.98 13.99 3.34
N PHE A 151 -5.98 13.39 3.99
CA PHE A 151 -5.69 13.64 5.39
C PHE A 151 -5.22 15.07 5.64
N VAL A 152 -4.36 15.61 4.77
CA VAL A 152 -3.93 17.02 4.85
C VAL A 152 -5.12 17.97 4.76
N ILE A 153 -6.11 17.69 3.91
CA ILE A 153 -7.33 18.50 3.82
C ILE A 153 -8.14 18.44 5.13
N ALA A 154 -8.30 17.25 5.71
CA ALA A 154 -8.99 17.08 6.99
C ALA A 154 -8.31 17.82 8.16
N LEU A 155 -7.00 18.10 8.05
CA LEU A 155 -6.24 18.88 9.03
C LEU A 155 -6.24 20.39 8.76
N ILE A 156 -6.14 20.79 7.50
CA ILE A 156 -6.19 22.21 7.10
C ILE A 156 -7.57 22.80 7.38
N LEU A 157 -8.64 22.04 7.18
CA LEU A 157 -10.02 22.50 7.37
C LEU A 157 -10.27 23.08 8.79
N PRO A 158 -10.03 22.34 9.90
CA PRO A 158 -10.20 22.89 11.24
C PRO A 158 -9.22 24.03 11.56
N LEU A 159 -8.00 24.02 10.99
CA LEU A 159 -7.04 25.10 11.15
C LEU A 159 -7.55 26.42 10.54
N ILE A 160 -8.10 26.35 9.32
CA ILE A 160 -8.72 27.51 8.66
C ILE A 160 -9.93 28.00 9.46
N ILE A 161 -10.79 27.09 9.92
CA ILE A 161 -11.95 27.46 10.74
C ILE A 161 -11.48 28.17 12.01
N GLY A 162 -10.49 27.62 12.73
CA GLY A 162 -9.94 28.25 13.93
C GLY A 162 -9.32 29.62 13.66
N LEU A 163 -8.60 29.78 12.54
CA LEU A 163 -8.02 31.05 12.12
C LEU A 163 -9.12 32.10 11.83
N ILE A 164 -10.17 31.71 11.10
CA ILE A 164 -11.32 32.60 10.82
C ILE A 164 -12.03 32.98 12.12
N SER A 165 -12.25 32.01 13.03
CA SER A 165 -12.85 32.29 14.34
C SER A 165 -12.01 33.26 15.17
N ALA A 166 -10.68 33.12 15.17
CA ALA A 166 -9.78 34.04 15.86
C ALA A 166 -9.81 35.45 15.25
N MET A 167 -9.79 35.56 13.92
CA MET A 167 -9.91 36.84 13.22
C MET A 167 -11.26 37.51 13.50
N PHE A 168 -12.33 36.72 13.54
CA PHE A 168 -13.66 37.22 13.90
C PHE A 168 -13.67 37.76 15.34
N LEU A 169 -13.13 37.02 16.31
CA LEU A 169 -13.03 37.48 17.71
C LEU A 169 -12.20 38.76 17.87
N LEU A 170 -11.10 38.88 17.11
CA LEU A 170 -10.28 40.10 17.10
C LEU A 170 -10.99 41.29 16.45
N SER A 171 -11.88 41.03 15.49
CA SER A 171 -12.65 42.07 14.81
C SER A 171 -13.87 42.52 15.61
N VAL A 172 -14.44 41.65 16.46
CA VAL A 172 -15.60 42.02 17.28
C VAL A 172 -15.11 42.92 18.42
N PRO A 173 -15.56 44.19 18.47
CA PRO A 173 -15.14 45.10 19.53
C PRO A 173 -15.67 44.57 20.86
N THR A 174 -14.76 44.36 21.81
CA THR A 174 -15.09 44.09 23.22
C THR A 174 -15.53 45.40 23.89
N THR A 175 -16.54 46.08 23.35
CA THR A 175 -17.17 47.21 24.03
C THR A 175 -17.89 46.66 25.25
N GLY A 176 -17.24 46.82 26.41
CA GLY A 176 -17.78 46.40 27.70
C GLY A 176 -19.13 47.05 27.97
N TYR A 177 -20.08 46.25 28.46
CA TYR A 177 -21.30 46.77 29.06
C TYR A 177 -20.92 47.65 30.26
N PRO A 178 -21.26 48.94 30.28
CA PRO A 178 -21.08 49.76 31.46
C PRO A 178 -22.09 49.30 32.52
N TYR A 179 -21.59 48.70 33.59
CA TYR A 179 -22.29 48.60 34.86
C TYR A 179 -21.60 49.52 35.86
#